data_AF-A0A7X3LKS9-F1
#
_entry.id   AF-A0A7X3LKS9-F1
#
_cell.length_a   1.000
_cell.length_b   1.000
_cell.length_c   1.000
_cell.angle_alpha   90.00
_cell.angle_beta   90.00
_cell.angle_gamma   90.00
#
_symmetry.space_group_name_H-M   'P 1'
#
loop_
_entity.id
_entity.type
_entity.pdbx_description
1 polymer ?
#
loop_
_entity_poly.entity_id
_entity_poly.type
_entity_poly.pdbx_seq_one_letter_code
_entity_poly.pdbx_strand_id
1 'polypeptide(L)' 'MSSVADNVQAGIVSGRSGNELASKDYITRAEVAKIIQGLLQKSDLV' A
#
# COMPACT_ATOMS: atom_id res chain seq x y z
N MET A 1 12.09 -0.20 -13.35
CA MET A 1 10.90 -0.50 -12.52
C MET A 1 10.82 0.58 -11.46
N SER A 2 9.64 1.17 -11.26
CA SER A 2 9.44 2.28 -10.33
C SER A 2 9.00 1.70 -8.99
N SER A 3 9.67 2.09 -7.89
CA SER A 3 9.39 1.61 -6.52
C SER A 3 7.90 1.64 -6.16
N VAL A 4 7.13 2.60 -6.66
CA VAL A 4 5.67 2.67 -6.43
C VAL A 4 4.92 1.53 -7.11
N ALA A 5 5.26 1.20 -8.36
CA ALA A 5 4.61 0.13 -9.11
C ALA A 5 4.87 -1.24 -8.47
N ASP A 6 6.08 -1.45 -7.94
CA ASP A 6 6.44 -2.69 -7.26
C ASP A 6 5.63 -2.89 -5.97
N ASN A 7 5.41 -1.81 -5.20
CA ASN A 7 4.57 -1.85 -3.99
C ASN A 7 3.09 -2.14 -4.29
N VAL A 8 2.59 -1.67 -5.44
CA VAL A 8 1.22 -1.92 -5.90
C VAL A 8 1.06 -3.35 -6.40
N GLN A 9 2.02 -3.83 -7.20
CA GLN A 9 2.03 -5.20 -7.69
C GLN A 9 2.17 -6.21 -6.55
N ALA A 10 2.94 -5.86 -5.51
CA ALA A 10 3.01 -6.65 -4.29
C ALA A 10 1.68 -6.67 -3.53
N GLY A 11 0.76 -5.72 -3.75
CA GLY A 11 -0.47 -5.59 -2.98
C GLY A 11 -0.25 -5.00 -1.57
N ILE A 12 0.89 -4.35 -1.34
CA ILE A 12 1.18 -3.61 -0.10
C ILE A 12 0.39 -2.30 -0.10
N VAL A 13 0.33 -1.63 -1.25
CA VAL A 13 -0.43 -0.39 -1.44
C VAL A 13 -1.53 -0.63 -2.47
N SER A 14 -2.75 -0.23 -2.16
CA SER A 14 -3.88 -0.23 -3.09
C SER A 14 -4.31 1.21 -3.39
N GLY A 15 -4.65 1.49 -4.64
CA GLY A 15 -5.27 2.76 -5.02
C GLY A 15 -6.68 2.92 -4.46
N ARG A 16 -7.22 4.13 -4.60
CA ARG A 16 -8.59 4.51 -4.30
C ARG A 16 -9.51 4.21 -5.50
N SER A 17 -10.79 4.55 -5.35
CA SER A 17 -11.77 4.48 -6.44
C SER A 17 -11.27 5.17 -7.71
N GLY A 18 -11.64 4.64 -8.88
CA GLY A 18 -11.26 5.22 -10.17
C GLY A 18 -9.84 4.87 -10.62
N ASN A 19 -9.23 3.80 -10.08
CA ASN A 19 -7.86 3.37 -10.40
C ASN A 19 -6.78 4.43 -10.10
N GLU A 20 -7.03 5.28 -9.10
CA GLU A 20 -6.13 6.37 -8.72
C GLU A 20 -5.38 6.06 -7.43
N LEU A 21 -4.05 6.21 -7.43
CA LEU A 21 -3.23 6.02 -6.22
C LEU A 21 -3.32 7.17 -5.22
N ALA A 22 -3.68 8.38 -5.67
CA ALA A 22 -3.77 9.60 -4.88
C ALA A 22 -2.53 9.82 -3.98
N SER A 23 -1.32 9.61 -4.53
CA SER A 23 -0.07 9.53 -3.75
C SER A 23 0.33 10.85 -3.06
N LYS A 24 -0.32 11.96 -3.38
CA LYS A 24 -0.10 13.28 -2.78
C LYS A 24 -1.14 13.66 -1.72
N ASP A 25 -2.20 12.86 -1.59
CA ASP A 25 -3.24 13.12 -0.61
C ASP A 25 -2.86 12.61 0.77
N TYR A 26 -3.57 13.10 1.79
CA TYR A 26 -3.48 12.55 3.14
C TYR A 26 -4.00 11.11 3.17
N ILE A 27 -3.35 10.29 4.00
CA ILE A 27 -3.72 8.91 4.29
C ILE A 27 -4.41 8.82 5.66
N THR A 28 -5.38 7.92 5.80
CA THR A 28 -6.06 7.64 7.06
C THR A 28 -5.26 6.67 7.91
N ARG A 29 -5.49 6.68 9.24
CA ARG A 29 -4.85 5.72 10.16
C ARG A 29 -5.19 4.27 9.84
N ALA A 30 -6.39 4.01 9.29
CA ALA A 30 -6.82 2.68 8.88
C ALA A 30 -6.04 2.17 7.66
N GLU A 31 -5.83 3.03 6.66
CA GLU A 31 -5.01 2.70 5.49
C GLU A 31 -3.55 2.43 5.88
N VAL A 32 -2.99 3.23 6.79
CA VAL A 32 -1.63 3.00 7.32
C VAL A 32 -1.53 1.63 8.00
N ALA A 33 -2.49 1.26 8.85
CA ALA A 33 -2.49 -0.04 9.52
C ALA A 33 -2.51 -1.21 8.52
N LYS A 34 -3.30 -1.09 7.44
CA LYS A 34 -3.37 -2.11 6.38
C LYS A 34 -2.04 -2.26 5.63
N ILE A 35 -1.37 -1.14 5.31
CA ILE A 35 -0.05 -1.17 4.67
C ILE A 35 0.98 -1.87 5.56
N ILE A 36 1.02 -1.51 6.85
CA ILE A 36 1.94 -2.13 7.82
C ILE A 36 1.66 -3.64 7.94
N GLN A 37 0.39 -4.03 8.04
CA GLN A 37 0.01 -5.45 8.08
C GLN A 37 0.50 -6.20 6.85
N GLY A 38 0.30 -5.65 5.65
CA GLY A 38 0.76 -6.26 4.40
C GLY A 38 2.29 -6.40 4.33
N LEU A 39 3.03 -5.44 4.89
CA LEU A 39 4.50 -5.52 5.01
C LEU A 39 4.93 -6.65 5.95
N LEU A 40 4.31 -6.76 7.14
CA LEU A 40 4.65 -7.81 8.11
C LEU A 40 4.37 -9.20 7.55
N GLN A 41 3.21 -9.40 6.91
CA GLN A 41 2.83 -10.68 6.29
C GLN A 41 3.81 -11.10 5.18
N LYS A 42 4.28 -10.14 4.36
CA LYS A 42 5.25 -10.43 3.30
C LYS A 42 6.67 -10.65 3.78
N SER A 43 6.95 -10.22 5.01
CA SER A 43 8.25 -10.38 5.65
C SER A 43 8.28 -11.60 6.59
N ASP A 44 7.21 -12.41 6.59
CA ASP A 44 7.02 -13.56 7.47
C ASP A 44 7.15 -13.21 8.96
N LEU A 45 6.78 -11.98 9.33
CA LEU A 45 6.81 -11.50 10.71
C LEU A 45 5.49 -11.76 11.46
N VAL A 46 4.43 -12.12 10.73
CA VAL A 46 3.09 -12.50 11.22
C VAL A 46 2.40 -13.47 10.28
#